data_AF-A0A2D0JS92-F1
#
_entry.id   AF-A0A2D0JS92-F1
#
_cell.length_a   1.000
_cell.length_b   1.000
_cell.length_c   1.000
_cell.angle_alpha   90.00
_cell.angle_beta   90.00
_cell.angle_gamma   90.00
#
_symmetry.space_group_name_H-M   'P 1'
#
loop_
_entity.id
_entity.type
_entity.pdbx_description
1 polymer ?
#
loop_
_entity_poly.entity_id
_entity_poly.type
_entity_poly.pdbx_seq_one_letter_code
_entity_poly.pdbx_strand_id
1 'polypeptide(L)'
;MTKRSDIENGRLIYTEKLGWLDLGHANGDNARKLMISLALGDETTNKSHFIVRYVQYMGRGRSLGTSIKTRWRVRRGLSLHDKKRVALTIMMYTTHSFESYQDSFPFTLISDSGYSGEDLISNLFGFYQAINEINYLPQVGVVSKEKAYKRWDYYGVIGKYKNKSFKPLLFPDPEKHPNNTIPYNFPLPSFLNTITPMSDIKTGQDVMLIEDASWVNIGKEYAGIAVE
;
A
#
# COMPACT_ATOMS: atom_id res chain seq x y z
N MET A 1 -13.69 3.83 0.52
CA MET A 1 -13.55 4.80 1.62
C MET A 1 -13.97 4.15 2.91
N THR A 2 -13.06 4.22 3.88
CA THR A 2 -13.22 3.71 5.24
C THR A 2 -14.27 4.50 6.01
N LYS A 3 -15.02 3.81 6.85
CA LYS A 3 -16.15 4.34 7.62
C LYS A 3 -15.96 4.08 9.11
N ARG A 4 -16.70 4.83 9.92
CA ARG A 4 -16.73 4.63 11.38
C ARG A 4 -17.08 3.19 11.76
N SER A 5 -17.99 2.56 11.03
CA SER A 5 -18.40 1.15 11.22
C SER A 5 -17.26 0.15 11.00
N ASP A 6 -16.22 0.52 10.25
CA ASP A 6 -15.06 -0.36 10.04
C ASP A 6 -14.22 -0.50 11.32
N ILE A 7 -14.31 0.45 12.26
CA ILE A 7 -13.76 0.31 13.62
C ILE A 7 -14.51 -0.78 14.39
N GLU A 8 -15.85 -0.80 14.27
CA GLU A 8 -16.66 -1.82 14.94
C GLU A 8 -16.33 -3.22 14.44
N ASN A 9 -16.22 -3.35 13.13
CA ASN A 9 -15.93 -4.62 12.49
C ASN A 9 -14.46 -5.05 12.63
N GLY A 10 -13.61 -4.21 13.24
CA GLY A 10 -12.18 -4.47 13.42
C GLY A 10 -11.35 -4.37 12.15
N ARG A 11 -11.93 -3.91 11.04
CA ARG A 11 -11.20 -3.67 9.78
C ARG A 11 -10.29 -2.45 9.90
N LEU A 12 -10.79 -1.36 10.48
CA LEU A 12 -10.02 -0.15 10.74
C LEU A 12 -9.61 -0.11 12.21
N ILE A 13 -8.31 -0.07 12.48
CA ILE A 13 -7.78 0.04 13.84
C ILE A 13 -6.90 1.29 13.96
N TYR A 14 -6.74 1.77 15.19
CA TYR A 14 -5.76 2.81 15.49
C TYR A 14 -4.58 2.20 16.26
N THR A 15 -3.38 2.66 15.95
CA THR A 15 -2.13 2.18 16.54
C THR A 15 -1.26 3.36 16.98
N GLU A 16 -0.54 3.18 18.08
CA GLU A 16 0.31 4.24 18.64
C GLU A 16 1.51 4.58 17.75
N LYS A 17 2.02 3.62 16.95
CA LYS A 17 3.20 3.82 16.12
C LYS A 17 2.92 4.15 14.65
N LEU A 18 1.78 3.70 14.11
CA LEU A 18 1.46 3.87 12.68
C LEU A 18 0.24 4.76 12.41
N GLY A 19 -0.54 5.09 13.44
CA GLY A 19 -1.80 5.81 13.28
C GLY A 19 -2.92 4.85 12.87
N TRP A 20 -3.81 5.29 11.99
CA TRP A 20 -4.87 4.45 11.43
C TRP A 20 -4.30 3.37 10.49
N LEU A 21 -4.82 2.15 10.60
CA LEU A 21 -4.51 1.03 9.72
C LEU A 21 -5.79 0.33 9.25
N ASP A 22 -5.95 0.18 7.93
CA ASP A 22 -6.96 -0.70 7.33
C ASP A 22 -6.36 -2.11 7.17
N LEU A 23 -6.83 -3.05 7.98
CA LEU A 23 -6.39 -4.44 7.94
C LEU A 23 -6.73 -5.16 6.63
N GLY A 24 -7.71 -4.65 5.88
CA GLY A 24 -7.99 -5.08 4.52
C GLY A 24 -6.85 -4.76 3.56
N HIS A 25 -6.22 -3.59 3.69
CA HIS A 25 -5.03 -3.21 2.92
C HIS A 25 -3.76 -3.88 3.47
N ALA A 26 -3.70 -4.10 4.79
CA ALA A 26 -2.54 -4.70 5.46
C ALA A 26 -2.46 -6.24 5.40
N ASN A 27 -3.24 -6.91 4.56
CA ASN A 27 -3.24 -8.38 4.47
C ASN A 27 -1.94 -8.97 3.89
N GLY A 28 -1.19 -8.19 3.10
CA GLY A 28 0.09 -8.57 2.51
C GLY A 28 0.03 -9.50 1.30
N ASP A 29 -1.15 -9.79 0.75
CA ASP A 29 -1.33 -10.73 -0.37
C ASP A 29 -0.60 -10.28 -1.63
N ASN A 30 -0.62 -8.98 -1.92
CA ASN A 30 0.11 -8.42 -3.05
C ASN A 30 1.62 -8.62 -2.89
N ALA A 31 2.16 -8.47 -1.68
CA ALA A 31 3.57 -8.71 -1.41
C ALA A 31 3.94 -10.19 -1.61
N ARG A 32 3.11 -11.12 -1.12
CA ARG A 32 3.32 -12.57 -1.35
C ARG A 32 3.29 -12.91 -2.85
N LYS A 33 2.29 -12.39 -3.58
CA LYS A 33 2.17 -12.61 -5.04
C LYS A 33 3.33 -12.02 -5.83
N LEU A 34 3.85 -10.86 -5.41
CA LEU A 34 5.07 -10.28 -5.99
C LEU A 34 6.27 -11.21 -5.76
N MET A 35 6.49 -11.68 -4.53
CA MET A 35 7.60 -12.61 -4.27
C MET A 35 7.47 -13.92 -5.05
N ILE A 36 6.27 -14.48 -5.14
CA ILE A 36 5.99 -15.68 -5.95
C ILE A 36 6.30 -15.41 -7.43
N SER A 37 5.88 -14.26 -7.96
CA SER A 37 6.14 -13.89 -9.36
C SER A 37 7.63 -13.67 -9.62
N LEU A 38 8.35 -13.06 -8.68
CA LEU A 38 9.79 -12.88 -8.78
C LEU A 38 10.55 -14.21 -8.73
N ALA A 39 10.10 -15.17 -7.91
CA ALA A 39 10.66 -16.52 -7.88
C ALA A 39 10.35 -17.29 -9.17
N LEU A 40 9.10 -17.27 -9.61
CA LEU A 40 8.66 -17.95 -10.83
C LEU A 40 9.39 -17.44 -12.07
N GLY A 41 9.52 -16.12 -12.22
CA GLY A 41 10.25 -15.52 -13.33
C GLY A 41 11.72 -15.92 -13.34
N ASP A 42 12.32 -16.09 -12.16
CA ASP A 42 13.71 -16.54 -11.99
C ASP A 42 13.92 -17.99 -12.44
N GLU A 43 12.96 -18.86 -12.13
CA GLU A 43 12.99 -20.30 -12.42
C GLU A 43 12.61 -20.62 -13.87
N THR A 44 11.65 -19.90 -14.44
CA THR A 44 11.01 -20.28 -15.72
C THR A 44 11.57 -19.57 -16.94
N THR A 45 12.31 -18.47 -16.75
CA THR A 45 12.79 -17.65 -17.86
C THR A 45 14.22 -18.02 -18.26
N ASN A 46 14.43 -18.37 -19.53
CA ASN A 46 15.76 -18.64 -20.10
C ASN A 46 16.53 -17.37 -20.52
N LYS A 47 15.96 -16.18 -20.28
CA LYS A 47 16.57 -14.88 -20.60
C LYS A 47 17.23 -14.26 -19.37
N SER A 48 18.04 -13.22 -19.59
CA SER A 48 18.66 -12.46 -18.48
C SER A 48 17.65 -11.65 -17.66
N HIS A 49 16.45 -11.41 -18.20
CA HIS A 49 15.39 -10.64 -17.57
C HIS A 49 14.02 -11.24 -17.90
N PHE A 50 13.05 -10.99 -17.04
CA PHE A 50 11.63 -11.30 -17.23
C PHE A 50 10.78 -10.06 -16.95
N ILE A 51 9.49 -10.12 -17.28
CA ILE A 51 8.55 -9.02 -17.04
C ILE A 51 7.61 -9.40 -15.91
N VAL A 52 7.49 -8.53 -14.91
CA VAL A 52 6.46 -8.62 -13.87
C VAL A 52 5.39 -7.57 -14.18
N ARG A 53 4.15 -8.02 -14.33
CA ARG A 53 2.97 -7.17 -14.44
C ARG A 53 2.31 -7.04 -13.08
N TYR A 54 1.96 -5.82 -12.69
CA TYR A 54 1.13 -5.55 -11.52
C TYR A 54 -0.02 -4.62 -11.87
N VAL A 55 -1.25 -5.12 -11.74
CA VAL A 55 -2.50 -4.40 -11.91
C VAL A 55 -3.16 -4.16 -10.55
N GLN A 56 -3.38 -2.90 -10.19
CA GLN A 56 -4.28 -2.49 -9.12
C GLN A 56 -5.60 -2.01 -9.70
N TYR A 57 -6.73 -2.34 -9.05
CA TYR A 57 -8.07 -2.13 -9.58
C TYR A 57 -9.03 -1.65 -8.49
N MET A 58 -9.93 -0.73 -8.84
CA MET A 58 -11.11 -0.36 -8.07
C MET A 58 -12.35 -0.38 -8.98
N GLY A 59 -13.45 -0.95 -8.50
CA GLY A 59 -14.71 -0.94 -9.24
C GLY A 59 -15.83 -1.70 -8.54
N ARG A 60 -17.05 -1.60 -9.10
CA ARG A 60 -18.20 -2.38 -8.64
C ARG A 60 -18.23 -3.72 -9.37
N GLY A 61 -17.54 -4.72 -8.80
CA GLY A 61 -17.44 -6.03 -9.42
C GLY A 61 -16.65 -5.97 -10.74
N ARG A 62 -17.08 -6.71 -11.76
CA ARG A 62 -16.39 -6.80 -13.07
C ARG A 62 -17.06 -5.97 -14.18
N SER A 63 -18.09 -5.19 -13.87
CA SER A 63 -18.90 -4.48 -14.87
C SER A 63 -18.35 -3.09 -15.17
N LEU A 64 -17.93 -2.35 -14.14
CA LEU A 64 -17.36 -1.02 -14.28
C LEU A 64 -16.33 -0.76 -13.19
N GLY A 65 -15.12 -0.38 -13.60
CA GLY A 65 -14.10 0.08 -12.69
C GLY A 65 -12.94 0.72 -13.42
N THR A 66 -11.82 0.82 -12.73
CA THR A 66 -10.63 1.45 -13.24
C THR A 66 -9.39 0.81 -12.63
N SER A 67 -8.28 0.89 -13.32
CA SER A 67 -7.03 0.27 -12.91
C SER A 67 -5.82 1.10 -13.26
N ILE A 68 -4.73 0.81 -12.56
CA ILE A 68 -3.38 1.09 -13.02
C ILE A 68 -2.70 -0.24 -13.30
N LYS A 69 -2.09 -0.35 -14.47
CA LYS A 69 -1.23 -1.46 -14.87
C LYS A 69 0.20 -0.94 -14.98
N THR A 70 1.09 -1.55 -14.20
CA THR A 70 2.53 -1.33 -14.32
C THR A 70 3.22 -2.60 -14.82
N ARG A 71 4.25 -2.45 -15.65
CA ARG A 71 5.10 -3.55 -16.11
C ARG A 71 6.55 -3.24 -15.82
N TRP A 72 7.26 -4.24 -15.33
CA TRP A 72 8.60 -4.09 -14.79
C TRP A 72 9.51 -5.13 -15.40
N ARG A 73 10.60 -4.67 -16.02
CA ARG A 73 11.71 -5.55 -16.40
C ARG A 73 12.48 -5.88 -15.13
N VAL A 74 12.63 -7.16 -14.80
CA VAL A 74 13.37 -7.61 -13.62
C VAL A 74 14.51 -8.51 -14.05
N ARG A 75 15.70 -8.29 -13.48
CA ARG A 75 16.88 -9.13 -13.73
C ARG A 75 16.70 -10.51 -13.10
N ARG A 76 17.15 -11.53 -13.82
CA ARG A 76 17.23 -12.91 -13.33
C ARG A 76 18.43 -13.06 -12.38
N GLY A 77 18.35 -14.01 -11.45
CA GLY A 77 19.41 -14.38 -10.51
C GLY A 77 19.59 -13.38 -9.37
N LEU A 78 18.54 -12.64 -8.99
CA LEU A 78 18.59 -11.73 -7.85
C LEU A 78 18.65 -12.52 -6.53
N SER A 79 19.44 -12.01 -5.59
CA SER A 79 19.47 -12.51 -4.22
C SER A 79 18.08 -12.35 -3.57
N LEU A 80 17.77 -13.13 -2.52
CA LEU A 80 16.52 -12.94 -1.78
C LEU A 80 16.38 -11.50 -1.26
N HIS A 81 17.48 -10.91 -0.79
CA HIS A 81 17.53 -9.52 -0.37
C HIS A 81 17.11 -8.57 -1.51
N ASP A 82 17.67 -8.71 -2.70
CA ASP A 82 17.33 -7.84 -3.82
C ASP A 82 15.93 -8.11 -4.38
N LYS A 83 15.45 -9.36 -4.35
CA LYS A 83 14.03 -9.67 -4.67
C LYS A 83 13.08 -8.92 -3.72
N LYS A 84 13.38 -8.86 -2.42
CA LYS A 84 12.59 -8.08 -1.45
C LYS A 84 12.63 -6.57 -1.77
N ARG A 85 13.79 -6.04 -2.15
CA ARG A 85 13.94 -4.63 -2.57
C ARG A 85 13.17 -4.32 -3.85
N VAL A 86 13.24 -5.19 -4.86
CA VAL A 86 12.45 -5.09 -6.09
C VAL A 86 10.96 -5.14 -5.79
N ALA A 87 10.50 -6.10 -4.96
CA ALA A 87 9.11 -6.22 -4.57
C ALA A 87 8.61 -4.94 -3.86
N LEU A 88 9.39 -4.39 -2.93
CA LEU A 88 9.06 -3.15 -2.25
C LEU A 88 8.95 -1.98 -3.24
N THR A 89 9.90 -1.87 -4.16
CA THR A 89 9.93 -0.82 -5.18
C THR A 89 8.70 -0.86 -6.08
N ILE A 90 8.38 -2.05 -6.61
CA ILE A 90 7.22 -2.28 -7.47
C ILE A 90 5.94 -1.92 -6.71
N MET A 91 5.76 -2.44 -5.49
CA MET A 91 4.58 -2.14 -4.68
C MET A 91 4.46 -0.65 -4.37
N MET A 92 5.53 0.01 -3.93
CA MET A 92 5.49 1.43 -3.59
C MET A 92 5.10 2.29 -4.79
N TYR A 93 5.70 2.02 -5.95
CA TYR A 93 5.42 2.77 -7.17
C TYR A 93 4.00 2.51 -7.68
N THR A 94 3.58 1.25 -7.79
CA THR A 94 2.25 0.90 -8.31
C THR A 94 1.15 1.47 -7.40
N THR A 95 1.28 1.34 -6.07
CA THR A 95 0.32 1.92 -5.13
C THR A 95 0.27 3.44 -5.25
N HIS A 96 1.42 4.14 -5.32
CA HIS A 96 1.41 5.59 -5.54
C HIS A 96 0.72 5.99 -6.85
N SER A 97 0.98 5.25 -7.93
CA SER A 97 0.42 5.54 -9.25
C SER A 97 -1.11 5.38 -9.23
N PHE A 98 -1.59 4.34 -8.56
CA PHE A 98 -3.01 4.08 -8.35
C PHE A 98 -3.71 5.15 -7.52
N GLU A 99 -3.16 5.50 -6.36
CA GLU A 99 -3.71 6.56 -5.50
C GLU A 99 -3.71 7.92 -6.22
N SER A 100 -2.65 8.23 -6.99
CA SER A 100 -2.57 9.45 -7.80
C SER A 100 -3.63 9.52 -8.87
N TYR A 101 -3.91 8.37 -9.49
CA TYR A 101 -4.94 8.27 -10.51
C TYR A 101 -6.35 8.42 -9.91
N GLN A 102 -6.61 7.85 -8.73
CA GLN A 102 -7.88 8.05 -7.99
C GLN A 102 -8.04 9.47 -7.44
N ASP A 103 -6.93 10.18 -7.18
CA ASP A 103 -6.86 11.59 -6.80
C ASP A 103 -6.87 12.53 -8.03
N SER A 104 -7.04 11.99 -9.24
CA SER A 104 -7.06 12.77 -10.49
C SER A 104 -8.47 12.96 -11.05
N PHE A 105 -8.64 14.02 -11.86
CA PHE A 105 -9.88 14.27 -12.59
C PHE A 105 -10.17 13.14 -13.60
N PRO A 106 -11.42 12.67 -13.76
CA PRO A 106 -12.66 13.17 -13.14
C PRO A 106 -13.04 12.47 -11.83
N PHE A 107 -12.24 11.54 -11.31
CA PHE A 107 -12.60 10.73 -10.13
C PHE A 107 -12.81 11.57 -8.87
N THR A 108 -12.08 12.68 -8.73
CA THR A 108 -12.26 13.66 -7.66
C THR A 108 -13.63 14.34 -7.66
N LEU A 109 -14.35 14.37 -8.80
CA LEU A 109 -15.72 14.93 -8.87
C LEU A 109 -16.76 13.98 -8.27
N ILE A 110 -16.47 12.68 -8.19
CA ILE A 110 -17.43 11.62 -7.86
C ILE A 110 -17.04 10.91 -6.55
N SER A 111 -15.76 10.95 -6.17
CA SER A 111 -15.22 10.31 -4.97
C SER A 111 -14.02 11.06 -4.42
N ASP A 112 -13.86 11.09 -3.10
CA ASP A 112 -12.65 11.58 -2.42
C ASP A 112 -11.72 10.40 -2.04
N SER A 113 -11.58 9.43 -2.95
CA SER A 113 -11.05 8.09 -2.62
C SER A 113 -9.54 7.95 -2.69
N GLY A 114 -8.82 8.85 -3.34
CA GLY A 114 -7.36 8.79 -3.44
C GLY A 114 -6.66 9.25 -2.16
N TYR A 115 -5.55 8.58 -1.83
CA TYR A 115 -4.64 8.90 -0.74
C TYR A 115 -5.29 9.04 0.63
N SER A 116 -6.18 8.14 1.06
CA SER A 116 -6.65 8.17 2.45
C SER A 116 -5.47 8.01 3.41
N GLY A 117 -5.55 8.63 4.60
CA GLY A 117 -4.42 8.79 5.51
C GLY A 117 -3.74 7.47 5.93
N GLU A 118 -4.51 6.38 5.92
CA GLU A 118 -4.10 5.02 6.25
C GLU A 118 -3.60 4.20 5.06
N ASP A 119 -3.87 4.57 3.80
CA ASP A 119 -3.76 3.64 2.67
C ASP A 119 -2.32 3.18 2.42
N LEU A 120 -1.38 4.12 2.24
CA LEU A 120 0.02 3.80 1.95
C LEU A 120 0.68 3.07 3.12
N ILE A 121 0.43 3.53 4.34
CA ILE A 121 1.03 2.94 5.55
C ILE A 121 0.47 1.54 5.83
N SER A 122 -0.82 1.29 5.52
CA SER A 122 -1.44 -0.03 5.65
C SER A 122 -0.86 -1.02 4.64
N ASN A 123 -0.71 -0.60 3.37
CA ASN A 123 -0.06 -1.42 2.34
C ASN A 123 1.39 -1.76 2.74
N LEU A 124 2.15 -0.79 3.23
CA LEU A 124 3.52 -1.00 3.68
C LEU A 124 3.61 -1.94 4.88
N PHE A 125 2.72 -1.77 5.86
CA PHE A 125 2.65 -2.65 7.02
C PHE A 125 2.35 -4.11 6.59
N GLY A 126 1.37 -4.30 5.70
CA GLY A 126 1.07 -5.60 5.11
C GLY A 126 2.23 -6.21 4.34
N PHE A 127 2.99 -5.40 3.60
CA PHE A 127 4.21 -5.82 2.92
C PHE A 127 5.22 -6.40 3.91
N TYR A 128 5.58 -5.66 4.96
CA TYR A 128 6.56 -6.14 5.94
C TYR A 128 6.11 -7.40 6.67
N GLN A 129 4.83 -7.50 7.04
CA GLN A 129 4.30 -8.72 7.65
C GLN A 129 4.43 -9.93 6.72
N ALA A 130 4.09 -9.77 5.45
CA ALA A 130 4.17 -10.83 4.46
C ALA A 130 5.61 -11.25 4.14
N ILE A 131 6.51 -10.28 3.95
CA ILE A 131 7.89 -10.53 3.50
C ILE A 131 8.79 -11.09 4.59
N ASN A 132 8.51 -10.73 5.85
CA ASN A 132 9.26 -11.23 6.99
C ASN A 132 8.55 -12.38 7.71
N GLU A 133 7.32 -12.73 7.29
CA GLU A 133 6.50 -13.78 7.90
C GLU A 133 6.30 -13.58 9.41
N ILE A 134 6.20 -12.30 9.82
CA ILE A 134 6.07 -11.89 11.23
C ILE A 134 4.78 -11.11 11.40
N ASN A 135 4.02 -11.45 12.44
CA ASN A 135 2.91 -10.63 12.90
C ASN A 135 3.44 -9.42 13.68
N TYR A 136 3.42 -8.24 13.07
CA TYR A 136 3.90 -7.01 13.69
C TYR A 136 2.80 -6.27 14.48
N LEU A 137 1.54 -6.73 14.47
CA LEU A 137 0.44 -6.07 15.21
C LEU A 137 0.75 -5.86 16.70
N PRO A 138 1.34 -6.82 17.44
CA PRO A 138 1.70 -6.60 18.83
C PRO A 138 2.72 -5.47 19.04
N GLN A 139 3.53 -5.17 18.02
CA GLN A 139 4.63 -4.20 18.12
C GLN A 139 4.20 -2.77 17.78
N VAL A 140 3.04 -2.56 17.15
CA VAL A 140 2.57 -1.22 16.72
C VAL A 140 1.69 -0.50 17.75
N GLY A 141 1.33 -1.18 18.84
CA GLY A 141 0.54 -0.59 19.93
C GLY A 141 -0.92 -0.37 19.52
N VAL A 142 -1.65 -1.45 19.21
CA VAL A 142 -3.09 -1.37 18.88
C VAL A 142 -3.85 -0.86 20.10
N VAL A 143 -4.62 0.22 19.93
CA VAL A 143 -5.43 0.78 21.02
C VAL A 143 -6.81 0.10 21.11
N SER A 144 -7.52 0.32 22.21
CA SER A 144 -8.91 -0.16 22.35
C SER A 144 -9.84 0.53 21.35
N LYS A 145 -10.93 -0.15 20.96
CA LYS A 145 -11.99 0.43 20.10
C LYS A 145 -12.49 1.77 20.63
N GLU A 146 -12.69 1.89 21.94
CA GLU A 146 -13.10 3.14 22.58
C GLU A 146 -12.12 4.29 22.27
N LYS A 147 -10.81 4.07 22.43
CA LYS A 147 -9.78 5.07 22.12
C LYS A 147 -9.70 5.39 20.62
N ALA A 148 -9.98 4.41 19.76
CA ALA A 148 -10.08 4.63 18.32
C ALA A 148 -11.31 5.49 17.99
N TYR A 149 -12.48 5.18 18.56
CA TYR A 149 -13.70 5.97 18.39
C TYR A 149 -13.52 7.42 18.87
N LYS A 150 -12.87 7.64 20.02
CA LYS A 150 -12.57 9.00 20.49
C LYS A 150 -11.80 9.83 19.46
N ARG A 151 -10.79 9.23 18.80
CA ARG A 151 -10.05 9.90 17.73
C ARG A 151 -10.93 10.11 16.51
N TRP A 152 -11.68 9.10 16.10
CA TRP A 152 -12.58 9.22 14.95
C TRP A 152 -13.62 10.33 15.14
N ASP A 153 -14.25 10.39 16.31
CA ASP A 153 -15.32 11.33 16.61
C ASP A 153 -14.79 12.76 16.74
N TYR A 154 -13.53 12.93 17.16
CA TYR A 154 -12.87 14.23 17.24
C TYR A 154 -12.32 14.72 15.89
N TYR A 155 -11.54 13.89 15.18
CA TYR A 155 -10.88 14.25 13.92
C TYR A 155 -11.77 14.07 12.69
N GLY A 156 -12.80 13.24 12.79
CA GLY A 156 -13.66 12.87 11.69
C GLY A 156 -13.07 11.77 10.80
N VAL A 157 -13.61 11.67 9.59
CA VAL A 157 -13.30 10.58 8.66
C VAL A 157 -11.85 10.68 8.15
N ILE A 158 -11.13 9.55 8.19
CA ILE A 158 -9.71 9.49 7.83
C ILE A 158 -9.41 9.88 6.37
N GLY A 159 -10.37 9.67 5.46
CA GLY A 159 -10.24 10.04 4.04
C GLY A 159 -9.99 11.53 3.76
N LYS A 160 -10.31 12.41 4.71
CA LYS A 160 -10.01 13.86 4.63
C LYS A 160 -8.52 14.17 4.81
N TYR A 161 -7.76 13.25 5.40
CA TYR A 161 -6.35 13.44 5.70
C TYR A 161 -5.51 12.75 4.64
N LYS A 162 -5.02 13.52 3.65
CA LYS A 162 -4.25 12.95 2.55
C LYS A 162 -2.81 12.66 2.95
N ASN A 163 -2.45 11.38 3.01
CA ASN A 163 -1.07 10.96 3.27
C ASN A 163 -0.42 10.40 2.01
N LYS A 164 0.30 11.27 1.30
CA LYS A 164 1.05 10.93 0.08
C LYS A 164 2.45 10.40 0.37
N SER A 165 2.71 9.95 1.59
CA SER A 165 4.00 9.42 2.00
C SER A 165 3.86 8.07 2.69
N PHE A 166 4.91 7.26 2.64
CA PHE A 166 5.00 6.01 3.41
C PHE A 166 5.39 6.23 4.88
N LYS A 167 5.03 7.39 5.45
CA LYS A 167 5.24 7.72 6.86
C LYS A 167 3.91 7.60 7.61
N PRO A 168 3.92 7.07 8.84
CA PRO A 168 2.78 7.17 9.75
C PRO A 168 2.23 8.59 9.87
N LEU A 169 0.91 8.71 9.85
CA LEU A 169 0.19 9.93 10.23
C LEU A 169 -0.49 9.68 11.58
N LEU A 170 0.04 10.30 12.64
CA LEU A 170 -0.44 10.10 14.00
C LEU A 170 -1.49 11.14 14.37
N PHE A 171 -2.50 10.69 15.12
CA PHE A 171 -3.61 11.48 15.62
C PHE A 171 -3.54 11.49 17.16
N PRO A 172 -3.09 12.61 17.76
CA PRO A 172 -2.97 12.75 19.21
C PRO A 172 -4.27 12.38 19.93
N ASP A 173 -4.16 11.87 21.15
CA ASP A 173 -5.34 11.65 21.98
C ASP A 173 -5.95 13.02 22.38
N PRO A 174 -7.18 13.34 21.96
CA PRO A 174 -7.75 14.67 22.20
C PRO A 174 -7.98 14.96 23.69
N GLU A 175 -8.16 13.93 24.52
CA GLU A 175 -8.33 14.10 25.98
C GLU A 175 -7.00 14.36 26.69
N LYS A 176 -5.88 13.79 26.18
CA LYS A 176 -4.56 13.96 26.80
C LYS A 176 -3.83 15.20 26.30
N HIS A 177 -4.12 15.64 25.09
CA HIS A 177 -3.47 16.78 24.45
C HIS A 177 -4.49 17.82 23.99
N PRO A 178 -5.32 18.37 24.90
CA PRO A 178 -6.42 19.28 24.52
C PRO A 178 -5.94 20.53 23.78
N ASN A 179 -4.70 20.96 24.02
CA ASN A 179 -4.12 22.18 23.44
C ASN A 179 -3.20 21.90 22.22
N ASN A 180 -2.99 20.63 21.85
CA ASN A 180 -2.15 20.26 20.70
C ASN A 180 -2.61 18.95 20.05
N THR A 181 -3.71 19.03 19.31
CA THR A 181 -4.36 17.91 18.63
C THR A 181 -4.00 17.81 17.14
N ILE A 182 -3.04 18.59 16.64
CA ILE A 182 -2.76 18.61 15.20
C ILE A 182 -2.16 17.26 14.76
N PRO A 183 -2.75 16.55 13.77
CA PRO A 183 -2.16 15.33 13.24
C PRO A 183 -0.79 15.60 12.60
N TYR A 184 0.16 14.68 12.78
CA TYR A 184 1.53 14.88 12.32
C TYR A 184 2.17 13.59 11.78
N ASN A 185 3.11 13.76 10.86
CA ASN A 185 3.88 12.64 10.32
C ASN A 185 4.95 12.20 11.30
N PHE A 186 5.16 10.89 11.43
CA PHE A 186 6.19 10.31 12.28
C PHE A 186 7.16 9.45 11.47
N PRO A 187 8.44 9.30 11.86
CA PRO A 187 9.33 8.35 11.23
C PRO A 187 8.81 6.91 11.35
N LEU A 188 9.07 6.11 10.32
CA LEU A 188 8.69 4.70 10.33
C LEU A 188 9.49 3.95 11.41
N PRO A 189 8.86 3.06 12.21
CA PRO A 189 9.58 2.25 13.18
C PRO A 189 10.68 1.41 12.52
N SER A 190 11.80 1.21 13.20
CA SER A 190 12.98 0.52 12.64
C SER A 190 12.67 -0.89 12.12
N PHE A 191 11.77 -1.63 12.77
CA PHE A 191 11.35 -2.97 12.35
C PHE A 191 10.53 -2.99 11.05
N LEU A 192 10.03 -1.84 10.60
CA LEU A 192 9.39 -1.64 9.29
C LEU A 192 10.27 -0.81 8.36
N ASN A 193 11.56 -0.65 8.65
CA ASN A 193 12.49 0.10 7.82
C ASN A 193 13.76 -0.71 7.52
N THR A 194 13.60 -2.03 7.34
CA THR A 194 14.71 -2.97 7.14
C THR A 194 15.02 -3.23 5.67
N ILE A 195 14.15 -2.82 4.74
CA ILE A 195 14.34 -3.00 3.30
C ILE A 195 14.33 -1.61 2.65
N THR A 196 15.40 -1.29 1.93
CA THR A 196 15.51 -0.05 1.16
C THR A 196 15.09 -0.29 -0.29
N PRO A 197 14.10 0.46 -0.84
CA PRO A 197 13.70 0.31 -2.23
C PRO A 197 14.86 0.64 -3.18
N MET A 198 14.72 0.20 -4.44
CA MET A 198 15.66 0.53 -5.51
C MET A 198 15.59 2.02 -5.80
N SER A 199 16.75 2.66 -5.95
CA SER A 199 16.87 4.10 -6.15
C SER A 199 16.64 4.53 -7.60
N ASP A 200 16.91 3.66 -8.58
CA ASP A 200 16.74 3.92 -10.00
C ASP A 200 15.84 2.87 -10.65
N ILE A 201 14.66 3.33 -11.08
CA ILE A 201 13.67 2.52 -11.79
C ILE A 201 13.62 2.80 -13.29
N LYS A 202 14.41 3.75 -13.80
CA LYS A 202 14.40 4.16 -15.22
C LYS A 202 15.51 3.49 -15.99
N THR A 203 16.68 3.36 -15.40
CA THR A 203 17.87 2.78 -16.03
C THR A 203 18.53 1.68 -15.19
N GLY A 204 17.90 1.29 -14.08
CA GLY A 204 18.38 0.26 -13.18
C GLY A 204 18.54 -1.10 -13.89
N GLN A 205 19.62 -1.80 -13.55
CA GLN A 205 19.87 -3.15 -14.09
C GLN A 205 18.99 -4.21 -13.42
N ASP A 206 18.68 -4.06 -12.13
CA ASP A 206 17.92 -5.05 -11.36
C ASP A 206 16.42 -4.98 -11.60
N VAL A 207 15.89 -3.76 -11.72
CA VAL A 207 14.49 -3.49 -12.02
C VAL A 207 14.37 -2.20 -12.81
N MET A 208 13.52 -2.21 -13.83
CA MET A 208 13.20 -1.05 -14.65
C MET A 208 11.70 -1.01 -14.95
N LEU A 209 11.07 0.14 -14.76
CA LEU A 209 9.69 0.39 -15.18
C LEU A 209 9.64 0.47 -16.71
N ILE A 210 8.81 -0.37 -17.33
CA ILE A 210 8.60 -0.41 -18.78
C ILE A 210 7.32 0.35 -19.15
N GLU A 211 6.25 0.17 -18.38
CA GLU A 211 4.93 0.70 -18.68
C GLU A 211 4.22 1.08 -17.38
N ASP A 212 3.52 2.21 -17.41
CA ASP A 212 2.60 2.68 -16.38
C ASP A 212 1.39 3.28 -17.11
N ALA A 213 0.25 2.59 -17.04
CA ALA A 213 -0.94 2.93 -17.82
C ALA A 213 -2.22 2.80 -16.99
N SER A 214 -3.07 3.81 -17.10
CA SER A 214 -4.40 3.83 -16.48
C SER A 214 -5.49 3.40 -17.46
N TRP A 215 -6.47 2.64 -16.98
CA TRP A 215 -7.57 2.13 -17.80
C TRP A 215 -8.93 2.38 -17.14
N VAL A 216 -9.91 2.78 -17.95
CA VAL A 216 -11.33 2.65 -17.61
C VAL A 216 -11.78 1.27 -18.09
N ASN A 217 -12.21 0.44 -17.15
CA ASN A 217 -12.53 -0.95 -17.39
C ASN A 217 -14.04 -1.14 -17.56
N ILE A 218 -14.42 -1.55 -18.76
CA ILE A 218 -15.77 -2.04 -19.08
C ILE A 218 -15.62 -3.55 -19.36
N GLY A 219 -15.93 -4.38 -18.36
CA GLY A 219 -15.68 -5.83 -18.40
C GLY A 219 -14.41 -6.30 -17.66
N LYS A 220 -14.03 -7.57 -17.86
CA LYS A 220 -12.92 -8.21 -17.11
C LYS A 220 -11.55 -7.67 -17.56
N GLU A 221 -10.93 -6.88 -16.70
CA GLU A 221 -9.46 -6.80 -16.61
C GLU A 221 -8.98 -7.69 -15.45
N TYR A 222 -7.86 -8.40 -15.64
CA TYR A 222 -7.25 -9.17 -14.56
C TYR A 222 -6.55 -8.23 -13.58
N ALA A 223 -7.18 -7.97 -12.43
CA ALA A 223 -6.49 -7.42 -11.28
C ALA A 223 -5.56 -8.49 -10.68
N GLY A 224 -4.29 -8.17 -10.53
CA GLY A 224 -3.32 -9.09 -9.95
C GLY A 224 -1.90 -8.88 -10.40
N ILE A 225 -1.05 -9.81 -10.00
CA ILE A 225 0.39 -9.79 -10.22
C ILE A 225 0.76 -11.10 -10.94
N ALA A 226 1.55 -11.01 -12.00
CA ALA A 226 1.98 -12.18 -12.75
C ALA A 226 3.29 -11.92 -13.50
N VAL A 227 3.96 -13.01 -13.87
CA VAL A 227 5.06 -12.99 -14.85
C VAL A 227 4.47 -13.09 -16.26
N GLU A 228 5.10 -12.41 -17.23
CA GLU A 228 4.78 -12.47 -18.67
C GLU A 228 5.79 -13.28 -19.47
#